data_AF-A0A5Q4T0P2-F1
#
_entry.id   AF-A0A5Q4T0P2-F1
#
_cell.length_a   1.000
_cell.length_b   1.000
_cell.length_c   1.000
_cell.angle_alpha   90.00
_cell.angle_beta   90.00
_cell.angle_gamma   90.00
#
_symmetry.space_group_name_H-M   'P 1'
#
loop_
_entity.id
_entity.type
_entity.pdbx_description
1 polymer ?
#
loop_
_entity_poly.entity_id
_entity_poly.type
_entity_poly.pdbx_seq_one_letter_code
_entity_poly.pdbx_strand_id
1 'polypeptide(L)'
;MESAVGAGRAGDWVALDRSIWSGTVATVRGWRRRGRIRIGYHWFDDREVADWESAPYWHGPAPDRGAPSWSRPPTESQLALCLGHADARVRAAALTRDAQAGGLPASVLPLVLIRCADTDDRVRGLARTVLDRALAGADDAELTRLAPLAALVSVRRRHGAWVREAVLGRLGELPDRAVAHLLTSGDRETRIGGVQAGAAYGRLGVAQAWKVAEQDPDEGVRLHALRAGMVLALASGHHDALRDARARVLAHLDAGLSYGVRRAVLAAAVETGFFAGPDLIALARRHRDRNIRRAACTALLARPDGLAALDALLAARDPFVRLAAVGQLRPAGREDALARHLSDSSATVRAAVCREIRAAGADPRSLYRALCADPDTVAPGAVIGLAEQRCPRDAPLLHGLTCHPRGPVRARALSGLRMLGELPDHMLPPFTDDPHPTVRATAIGALRGNARLLHGLMRSPHADVRAGALTLLARHHGPAPDETLLRLDDPSPGVAAAAAEALRRTPGDVPDDELLRLSSPRLPHAHRSVAAACLAAGRRGPVAALAALRLADDVDPRIRRTARDGVLSLFGTHAPDSSHASETASLTERYAPELPHWRRDRQRRYAAARRG
;
A
#
# COMPACT_ATOMS: atom_id res chain seq x y z
N MET A 1 -5.13 -23.09 -48.53
CA MET A 1 -4.26 -22.22 -47.73
C MET A 1 -5.07 -21.89 -46.49
N GLU A 2 -4.77 -22.53 -45.35
CA GLU A 2 -5.59 -22.44 -44.14
C GLU A 2 -5.47 -21.04 -43.51
N SER A 3 -6.61 -20.47 -43.16
CA SER A 3 -6.74 -19.17 -42.51
C SER A 3 -6.02 -19.16 -41.15
N ALA A 4 -5.32 -18.06 -40.84
CA ALA A 4 -4.70 -17.82 -39.54
C ALA A 4 -5.73 -17.61 -38.41
N VAL A 5 -7.00 -17.38 -38.77
CA VAL A 5 -8.13 -17.28 -37.86
C VAL A 5 -8.55 -18.72 -37.52
N GLY A 6 -8.49 -19.14 -36.24
CA GLY A 6 -8.98 -20.47 -35.82
C GLY A 6 -8.08 -21.31 -34.92
N ALA A 7 -6.78 -20.99 -34.78
CA ALA A 7 -5.82 -21.83 -34.04
C ALA A 7 -5.53 -21.36 -32.59
N GLY A 8 -6.18 -20.29 -32.12
CA GLY A 8 -5.91 -19.69 -30.82
C GLY A 8 -6.58 -20.41 -29.64
N ARG A 9 -5.91 -20.43 -28.49
CA ARG A 9 -6.51 -20.80 -27.20
C ARG A 9 -7.56 -19.76 -26.81
N ALA A 10 -8.45 -20.10 -25.88
CA ALA A 10 -9.51 -19.18 -25.43
C ALA A 10 -8.99 -17.81 -24.94
N GLY A 11 -7.82 -17.78 -24.29
CA GLY A 11 -7.18 -16.53 -23.88
C GLY A 11 -6.76 -15.64 -25.06
N ASP A 12 -6.32 -16.25 -26.15
CA ASP A 12 -5.86 -15.54 -27.35
C ASP A 12 -7.02 -14.80 -28.02
N TRP A 13 -8.21 -15.41 -28.05
CA TRP A 13 -9.43 -14.79 -28.58
C TRP A 13 -9.90 -13.59 -27.75
N VAL A 14 -9.83 -13.69 -26.42
CA VAL A 14 -10.18 -12.57 -25.53
C VAL A 14 -9.16 -11.43 -25.65
N ALA A 15 -7.88 -11.75 -25.80
CA ALA A 15 -6.82 -10.77 -26.02
C ALA A 15 -6.98 -10.07 -27.38
N LEU A 16 -7.28 -10.83 -28.45
CA LEU A 16 -7.55 -10.31 -29.79
C LEU A 16 -8.74 -9.34 -29.77
N ASP A 17 -9.87 -9.76 -29.21
CA ASP A 17 -11.08 -8.93 -29.06
C ASP A 17 -10.77 -7.61 -28.35
N ARG A 18 -10.06 -7.67 -27.21
CA ARG A 18 -9.67 -6.49 -26.44
C ARG A 18 -8.75 -5.56 -27.23
N SER A 19 -7.80 -6.12 -27.97
CA SER A 19 -6.84 -5.37 -28.78
C SER A 19 -7.55 -4.60 -29.90
N ILE A 20 -8.43 -5.26 -30.65
CA ILE A 20 -9.21 -4.64 -31.74
C ILE A 20 -10.13 -3.54 -31.19
N TRP A 21 -10.85 -3.82 -30.10
CA TRP A 21 -11.73 -2.85 -29.46
C TRP A 21 -10.96 -1.61 -28.99
N SER A 22 -9.83 -1.81 -28.32
CA SER A 22 -8.99 -0.70 -27.80
C SER A 22 -8.37 0.11 -28.93
N GLY A 23 -7.98 -0.55 -30.03
CA GLY A 23 -7.48 0.11 -31.23
C GLY A 23 -8.55 0.99 -31.91
N THR A 24 -9.83 0.63 -31.83
CA THR A 24 -10.90 1.31 -32.58
C THR A 24 -11.70 2.33 -31.75
N VAL A 25 -11.65 2.26 -30.41
CA VAL A 25 -12.43 3.15 -29.52
C VAL A 25 -12.05 4.63 -29.64
N ALA A 26 -10.77 4.95 -29.92
CA ALA A 26 -10.30 6.33 -30.04
C ALA A 26 -10.90 7.05 -31.26
N THR A 27 -11.18 6.30 -32.33
CA THR A 27 -11.84 6.80 -33.55
C THR A 27 -13.32 7.04 -33.29
N VAL A 28 -14.00 6.08 -32.64
CA VAL A 28 -15.44 6.20 -32.32
C VAL A 28 -15.73 7.36 -31.38
N ARG A 29 -14.85 7.65 -30.41
CA ARG A 29 -15.01 8.76 -29.46
C ARG A 29 -14.66 10.15 -30.04
N GLY A 30 -14.30 10.23 -31.33
CA GLY A 30 -13.95 11.49 -31.99
C GLY A 30 -12.63 12.12 -31.51
N TRP A 31 -11.83 11.39 -30.72
CA TRP A 31 -10.54 11.85 -30.19
C TRP A 31 -9.44 11.88 -31.27
N ARG A 32 -9.68 11.22 -32.41
CA ARG A 32 -8.91 11.40 -33.64
C ARG A 32 -9.90 11.56 -34.80
N ARG A 33 -9.75 12.63 -35.60
CA ARG A 33 -10.63 12.89 -36.76
C ARG A 33 -10.21 12.13 -38.02
N ARG A 34 -8.93 11.75 -38.14
CA ARG A 34 -8.37 10.81 -39.12
C ARG A 34 -7.08 10.23 -38.52
N GLY A 35 -6.85 8.93 -38.65
CA GLY A 35 -5.61 8.33 -38.20
C GLY A 35 -5.49 6.88 -38.62
N ARG A 36 -4.43 6.58 -39.38
CA ARG A 36 -3.92 5.22 -39.60
C ARG A 36 -3.71 4.54 -38.25
N ILE A 37 -4.46 3.47 -37.97
CA ILE A 37 -4.22 2.63 -36.80
C ILE A 37 -3.62 1.33 -37.32
N ARG A 38 -2.30 1.23 -37.24
CA ARG A 38 -1.57 0.01 -37.57
C ARG A 38 -1.80 -0.97 -36.43
N ILE A 39 -2.59 -2.01 -36.67
CA ILE A 39 -2.69 -3.15 -35.75
C ILE A 39 -1.40 -3.94 -35.92
N GLY A 40 -0.51 -3.83 -34.93
CA GLY A 40 0.70 -4.62 -34.88
C GLY A 40 0.91 -5.09 -33.45
N TYR A 41 0.74 -6.39 -33.22
CA TYR A 41 1.77 -7.29 -32.68
C TYR A 41 1.24 -8.74 -32.72
N HIS A 42 1.78 -9.51 -33.67
CA HIS A 42 1.94 -10.98 -33.70
C HIS A 42 0.78 -11.97 -33.94
N TRP A 43 -0.26 -11.79 -34.77
CA TRP A 43 -1.13 -12.96 -35.11
C TRP A 43 -1.72 -13.03 -36.52
N PHE A 44 -1.36 -12.12 -37.43
CA PHE A 44 -1.68 -12.26 -38.85
C PHE A 44 -0.36 -12.46 -39.59
N ASP A 45 -0.20 -13.62 -40.24
CA ASP A 45 0.87 -13.87 -41.20
C ASP A 45 0.90 -12.71 -42.21
N ASP A 46 2.10 -12.27 -42.59
CA ASP A 46 2.40 -11.16 -43.51
C ASP A 46 1.73 -11.33 -44.90
N ARG A 47 0.97 -12.40 -45.10
CA ARG A 47 0.20 -12.75 -46.30
C ARG A 47 -1.27 -12.33 -46.27
N GLU A 48 -1.83 -11.95 -45.12
CA GLU A 48 -3.15 -11.28 -45.02
C GLU A 48 -3.05 -10.03 -44.13
N VAL A 49 -2.47 -8.96 -44.69
CA VAL A 49 -2.50 -7.64 -44.06
C VAL A 49 -3.93 -7.11 -44.14
N ALA A 50 -4.67 -7.18 -43.03
CA ALA A 50 -5.91 -6.44 -42.89
C ALA A 50 -5.59 -4.96 -42.60
N ASP A 51 -5.25 -4.22 -43.65
CA ASP A 51 -5.04 -2.78 -43.59
C ASP A 51 -6.39 -2.05 -43.71
N TRP A 52 -6.70 -1.22 -42.71
CA TRP A 52 -7.92 -0.43 -42.64
C TRP A 52 -8.04 0.60 -43.76
N GLU A 53 -6.92 0.98 -44.39
CA GLU A 53 -6.93 1.91 -45.54
C GLU A 53 -7.25 1.22 -46.87
N SER A 54 -6.96 -0.07 -46.98
CA SER A 54 -7.23 -0.88 -48.17
C SER A 54 -8.47 -1.78 -48.03
N ALA A 55 -9.06 -1.88 -46.83
CA ALA A 55 -10.39 -2.43 -46.61
C ALA A 55 -11.43 -1.54 -47.36
N PRO A 56 -12.01 -1.98 -48.50
CA PRO A 56 -12.53 -1.05 -49.51
C PRO A 56 -13.78 -0.22 -49.19
N TYR A 57 -14.25 -0.09 -47.93
CA TYR A 57 -15.61 0.41 -47.67
C TYR A 57 -15.91 0.85 -46.23
N TRP A 58 -15.12 1.76 -45.66
CA TRP A 58 -15.45 2.35 -44.35
C TRP A 58 -15.28 3.88 -44.28
N HIS A 59 -15.56 4.56 -45.39
CA HIS A 59 -15.58 6.01 -45.43
C HIS A 59 -17.03 6.53 -45.47
N GLY A 60 -17.56 6.85 -44.30
CA GLY A 60 -18.80 7.62 -44.15
C GLY A 60 -18.69 8.55 -42.94
N PRO A 61 -18.64 9.89 -43.12
CA PRO A 61 -18.61 10.82 -42.01
C PRO A 61 -20.04 11.20 -41.62
N ALA A 62 -20.70 10.44 -40.73
CA ALA A 62 -21.80 10.95 -39.89
C ALA A 62 -22.44 9.84 -39.02
N PRO A 63 -22.99 10.18 -37.83
CA PRO A 63 -23.74 9.24 -36.99
C PRO A 63 -25.09 8.78 -37.56
N ASP A 64 -25.60 9.42 -38.63
CA ASP A 64 -26.98 9.25 -39.11
C ASP A 64 -27.06 8.97 -40.61
N ARG A 65 -26.72 7.75 -41.04
CA ARG A 65 -27.38 6.96 -42.11
C ARG A 65 -26.47 5.83 -42.60
N GLY A 66 -27.05 4.63 -42.72
CA GLY A 66 -26.52 3.51 -43.48
C GLY A 66 -25.87 2.42 -42.65
N ALA A 67 -26.34 1.18 -42.84
CA ALA A 67 -25.57 0.02 -42.42
C ALA A 67 -24.25 -0.03 -43.21
N PRO A 68 -23.16 -0.50 -42.61
CA PRO A 68 -22.00 -0.99 -43.33
C PRO A 68 -22.30 -1.65 -44.70
N SER A 69 -21.85 -1.04 -45.80
CA SER A 69 -22.01 -1.63 -47.14
C SER A 69 -20.71 -2.31 -47.56
N TRP A 70 -20.80 -3.52 -48.10
CA TRP A 70 -19.63 -4.29 -48.51
C TRP A 70 -19.63 -4.44 -50.02
N SER A 71 -18.59 -3.95 -50.71
CA SER A 71 -18.50 -4.06 -52.19
C SER A 71 -17.95 -5.42 -52.65
N ARG A 72 -17.27 -6.16 -51.77
CA ARG A 72 -16.79 -7.54 -51.97
C ARG A 72 -17.07 -8.38 -50.71
N PRO A 73 -17.15 -9.73 -50.82
CA PRO A 73 -17.15 -10.58 -49.64
C PRO A 73 -15.89 -10.31 -48.80
N PRO A 74 -16.01 -10.02 -47.49
CA PRO A 74 -14.84 -9.79 -46.64
C PRO A 74 -14.07 -11.07 -46.41
N THR A 75 -12.74 -10.95 -46.25
CA THR A 75 -11.91 -12.07 -45.80
C THR A 75 -12.23 -12.44 -44.36
N GLU A 76 -11.79 -13.62 -43.92
CA GLU A 76 -11.98 -14.05 -42.52
C GLU A 76 -11.32 -13.10 -41.53
N SER A 77 -10.13 -12.60 -41.87
CA SER A 77 -9.41 -11.57 -41.10
C SER A 77 -10.21 -10.26 -40.99
N GLN A 78 -10.87 -9.83 -42.08
CA GLN A 78 -11.74 -8.66 -42.06
C GLN A 78 -13.01 -8.88 -41.23
N LEU A 79 -13.60 -10.07 -41.27
CA LEU A 79 -14.72 -10.45 -40.41
C LEU A 79 -14.32 -10.43 -38.93
N ALA A 80 -13.15 -10.98 -38.59
CA ALA A 80 -12.61 -10.98 -37.23
C ALA A 80 -12.43 -9.54 -36.70
N LEU A 81 -11.85 -8.65 -37.51
CA LEU A 81 -11.73 -7.22 -37.18
C LEU A 81 -13.09 -6.56 -36.94
N CYS A 82 -14.07 -6.81 -37.80
CA CYS A 82 -15.38 -6.21 -37.68
C CYS A 82 -16.13 -6.73 -36.45
N LEU A 83 -15.99 -8.01 -36.13
CA LEU A 83 -16.54 -8.58 -34.91
C LEU A 83 -15.88 -7.96 -33.67
N GLY A 84 -14.59 -7.66 -33.66
CA GLY A 84 -13.87 -7.01 -32.55
C GLY A 84 -14.04 -5.48 -32.43
N HIS A 85 -14.72 -4.84 -33.38
CA HIS A 85 -14.74 -3.37 -33.52
C HIS A 85 -15.48 -2.66 -32.36
N ALA A 86 -15.06 -1.44 -32.00
CA ALA A 86 -15.68 -0.67 -30.91
C ALA A 86 -17.12 -0.21 -31.22
N ASP A 87 -17.42 0.14 -32.47
CA ASP A 87 -18.79 0.46 -32.94
C ASP A 87 -19.65 -0.81 -33.09
N ALA A 88 -20.77 -0.85 -32.37
CA ALA A 88 -21.73 -1.96 -32.41
C ALA A 88 -22.39 -2.16 -33.78
N ARG A 89 -22.54 -1.10 -34.57
CA ARG A 89 -23.12 -1.17 -35.92
C ARG A 89 -22.24 -2.00 -36.87
N VAL A 90 -20.92 -1.86 -36.73
CA VAL A 90 -19.93 -2.64 -37.49
C VAL A 90 -20.01 -4.12 -37.10
N ARG A 91 -20.09 -4.41 -35.79
CA ARG A 91 -20.26 -5.78 -35.29
C ARG A 91 -21.56 -6.41 -35.80
N ALA A 92 -22.67 -5.68 -35.75
CA ALA A 92 -23.98 -6.13 -36.22
C ALA A 92 -23.98 -6.43 -37.73
N ALA A 93 -23.31 -5.62 -38.54
CA ALA A 93 -23.21 -5.87 -39.97
C ALA A 93 -22.40 -7.11 -40.32
N ALA A 94 -21.30 -7.36 -39.59
CA ALA A 94 -20.53 -8.59 -39.76
C ALA A 94 -21.39 -9.84 -39.48
N LEU A 95 -22.20 -9.80 -38.42
CA LEU A 95 -23.12 -10.89 -38.07
C LEU A 95 -24.27 -11.08 -39.07
N THR A 96 -24.73 -10.00 -39.70
CA THR A 96 -25.81 -10.08 -40.72
C THR A 96 -25.35 -10.82 -41.98
N ARG A 97 -24.03 -10.92 -42.23
CA ARG A 97 -23.48 -11.68 -43.36
C ARG A 97 -23.75 -13.17 -43.27
N ASP A 98 -23.94 -13.70 -42.07
CA ASP A 98 -24.25 -15.10 -41.84
C ASP A 98 -25.44 -15.57 -42.69
N ALA A 99 -26.54 -14.81 -42.69
CA ALA A 99 -27.72 -15.11 -43.50
C ALA A 99 -27.49 -14.89 -45.01
N GLN A 100 -26.61 -13.95 -45.39
CA GLN A 100 -26.34 -13.59 -46.78
C GLN A 100 -25.37 -14.56 -47.48
N ALA A 101 -24.46 -15.17 -46.73
CA ALA A 101 -23.39 -16.04 -47.24
C ALA A 101 -23.65 -17.53 -46.98
N GLY A 102 -24.76 -17.89 -46.32
CA GLY A 102 -25.08 -19.29 -45.98
C GLY A 102 -24.30 -19.84 -44.77
N GLY A 103 -23.77 -18.95 -43.92
CA GLY A 103 -22.96 -19.30 -42.75
C GLY A 103 -21.68 -18.44 -42.64
N LEU A 104 -21.31 -18.05 -41.43
CA LEU A 104 -19.96 -17.52 -41.18
C LEU A 104 -18.90 -18.64 -41.12
N PRO A 105 -17.65 -18.37 -41.52
CA PRO A 105 -16.55 -19.31 -41.38
C PRO A 105 -16.35 -19.81 -39.94
N ALA A 106 -16.06 -21.10 -39.77
CA ALA A 106 -15.83 -21.71 -38.45
C ALA A 106 -14.71 -21.01 -37.66
N SER A 107 -13.71 -20.49 -38.37
CA SER A 107 -12.58 -19.73 -37.83
C SER A 107 -13.00 -18.52 -36.98
N VAL A 108 -14.07 -17.82 -37.33
CA VAL A 108 -14.55 -16.62 -36.62
C VAL A 108 -15.57 -16.92 -35.52
N LEU A 109 -16.03 -18.16 -35.38
CA LEU A 109 -17.00 -18.56 -34.35
C LEU A 109 -16.59 -18.18 -32.92
N PRO A 110 -15.30 -18.26 -32.51
CA PRO A 110 -14.86 -17.77 -31.20
C PRO A 110 -15.24 -16.30 -30.95
N LEU A 111 -15.11 -15.42 -31.95
CA LEU A 111 -15.51 -14.01 -31.81
C LEU A 111 -17.03 -13.86 -31.79
N VAL A 112 -17.77 -14.62 -32.60
CA VAL A 112 -19.25 -14.67 -32.54
C VAL A 112 -19.72 -15.10 -31.15
N LEU A 113 -19.08 -16.10 -30.54
CA LEU A 113 -19.35 -16.55 -29.18
C LEU A 113 -19.13 -15.42 -28.17
N ILE A 114 -18.03 -14.64 -28.28
CA ILE A 114 -17.83 -13.45 -27.42
C ILE A 114 -18.96 -12.42 -27.63
N ARG A 115 -19.43 -12.22 -28.86
CA ARG A 115 -20.55 -11.29 -29.19
C ARG A 115 -21.91 -11.75 -28.68
N CYS A 116 -22.11 -13.03 -28.36
CA CYS A 116 -23.33 -13.50 -27.71
C CYS A 116 -23.53 -12.91 -26.28
N ALA A 117 -22.50 -12.25 -25.75
CA ALA A 117 -22.52 -11.50 -24.50
C ALA A 117 -22.25 -9.99 -24.67
N ASP A 118 -22.50 -9.45 -25.88
CA ASP A 118 -22.30 -8.02 -26.18
C ASP A 118 -23.21 -7.11 -25.34
N THR A 119 -22.76 -5.88 -25.08
CA THR A 119 -23.56 -4.86 -24.39
C THR A 119 -24.67 -4.30 -25.28
N ASP A 120 -24.50 -4.34 -26.60
CA ASP A 120 -25.53 -3.95 -27.56
C ASP A 120 -26.49 -5.10 -27.81
N ASP A 121 -27.79 -4.83 -27.62
CA ASP A 121 -28.85 -5.84 -27.71
C ASP A 121 -29.01 -6.41 -29.12
N ARG A 122 -28.80 -5.58 -30.17
CA ARG A 122 -28.91 -6.00 -31.57
C ARG A 122 -27.75 -6.92 -31.93
N VAL A 123 -26.51 -6.54 -31.59
CA VAL A 123 -25.32 -7.38 -31.81
C VAL A 123 -25.49 -8.71 -31.08
N ARG A 124 -25.94 -8.66 -29.83
CA ARG A 124 -26.13 -9.84 -28.99
C ARG A 124 -27.19 -10.78 -29.57
N GLY A 125 -28.34 -10.26 -30.01
CA GLY A 125 -29.40 -11.05 -30.64
C GLY A 125 -28.93 -11.72 -31.93
N LEU A 126 -28.26 -10.96 -32.81
CA LEU A 126 -27.71 -11.49 -34.06
C LEU A 126 -26.67 -12.58 -33.79
N ALA A 127 -25.72 -12.34 -32.89
CA ALA A 127 -24.66 -13.30 -32.58
C ALA A 127 -25.19 -14.63 -32.05
N ARG A 128 -26.24 -14.59 -31.22
CA ARG A 128 -26.91 -15.78 -30.69
C ARG A 128 -27.56 -16.60 -31.80
N THR A 129 -28.25 -15.95 -32.73
CA THR A 129 -28.83 -16.62 -33.90
C THR A 129 -27.77 -17.27 -34.78
N VAL A 130 -26.64 -16.58 -35.00
CA VAL A 130 -25.50 -17.14 -35.77
C VAL A 130 -24.93 -18.36 -35.03
N LEU A 131 -24.65 -18.22 -33.73
CA LEU A 131 -24.03 -19.30 -32.95
C LEU A 131 -24.97 -20.51 -32.82
N ASP A 132 -26.27 -20.31 -32.57
CA ASP A 132 -27.24 -21.41 -32.48
C ASP A 132 -27.28 -22.24 -33.76
N ARG A 133 -27.24 -21.58 -34.93
CA ARG A 133 -27.20 -22.27 -36.22
C ARG A 133 -25.89 -23.02 -36.42
N ALA A 134 -24.76 -22.39 -36.13
CA ALA A 134 -23.45 -23.03 -36.22
C ALA A 134 -23.36 -24.27 -35.31
N LEU A 135 -23.92 -24.18 -34.09
CA LEU A 135 -23.92 -25.27 -33.13
C LEU A 135 -24.94 -26.38 -33.44
N ALA A 136 -25.92 -26.16 -34.32
CA ALA A 136 -26.95 -27.16 -34.64
C ALA A 136 -26.38 -28.43 -35.30
N GLY A 137 -25.22 -28.34 -35.95
CA GLY A 137 -24.49 -29.46 -36.54
C GLY A 137 -23.13 -29.73 -35.90
N ALA A 138 -22.81 -29.10 -34.76
CA ALA A 138 -21.51 -29.25 -34.11
C ALA A 138 -21.38 -30.60 -33.40
N ASP A 139 -20.21 -31.21 -33.51
CA ASP A 139 -19.86 -32.42 -32.76
C ASP A 139 -19.32 -32.08 -31.36
N ASP A 140 -19.18 -33.10 -30.51
CA ASP A 140 -18.63 -32.95 -29.16
C ASP A 140 -17.20 -32.40 -29.15
N ALA A 141 -16.43 -32.66 -30.22
CA ALA A 141 -15.06 -32.17 -30.35
C ALA A 141 -15.02 -30.65 -30.54
N GLU A 142 -15.94 -30.11 -31.35
CA GLU A 142 -16.11 -28.68 -31.57
C GLU A 142 -16.66 -27.98 -30.33
N LEU A 143 -17.67 -28.55 -29.67
CA LEU A 143 -18.17 -28.03 -28.40
C LEU A 143 -17.06 -28.00 -27.34
N THR A 144 -16.25 -29.07 -27.25
CA THR A 144 -15.12 -29.10 -26.31
C THR A 144 -14.05 -28.05 -26.65
N ARG A 145 -13.82 -27.76 -27.94
CA ARG A 145 -12.90 -26.71 -28.37
C ARG A 145 -13.37 -25.32 -27.93
N LEU A 146 -14.69 -25.08 -27.98
CA LEU A 146 -15.30 -23.81 -27.56
C LEU A 146 -15.48 -23.67 -26.05
N ALA A 147 -15.53 -24.78 -25.31
CA ALA A 147 -15.82 -24.82 -23.87
C ALA A 147 -14.95 -23.88 -23.01
N PRO A 148 -13.62 -23.78 -23.17
CA PRO A 148 -12.81 -22.87 -22.35
C PRO A 148 -13.17 -21.40 -22.61
N LEU A 149 -13.52 -21.03 -23.85
CA LEU A 149 -13.93 -19.67 -24.19
C LEU A 149 -15.35 -19.37 -23.70
N ALA A 150 -16.27 -20.32 -23.83
CA ALA A 150 -17.61 -20.24 -23.26
C ALA A 150 -17.57 -20.01 -21.74
N ALA A 151 -16.70 -20.74 -21.04
CA ALA A 151 -16.45 -20.57 -19.62
C ALA A 151 -15.93 -19.15 -19.29
N LEU A 152 -14.92 -18.65 -20.00
CA LEU A 152 -14.42 -17.28 -19.82
C LEU A 152 -15.49 -16.22 -20.07
N VAL A 153 -16.26 -16.35 -21.14
CA VAL A 153 -17.32 -15.39 -21.49
C VAL A 153 -18.42 -15.40 -20.43
N SER A 154 -18.80 -16.59 -19.94
CA SER A 154 -19.86 -16.77 -18.94
C SER A 154 -19.57 -16.05 -17.61
N VAL A 155 -18.33 -16.11 -17.12
CA VAL A 155 -17.96 -15.54 -15.81
C VAL A 155 -17.54 -14.08 -15.89
N ARG A 156 -17.12 -13.60 -17.08
CA ARG A 156 -16.55 -12.25 -17.24
C ARG A 156 -17.48 -11.23 -17.88
N ARG A 157 -18.51 -11.67 -18.61
CA ARG A 157 -19.42 -10.77 -19.33
C ARG A 157 -20.80 -10.84 -18.69
N ARG A 158 -21.39 -9.67 -18.43
CA ARG A 158 -22.73 -9.52 -17.82
C ARG A 158 -23.80 -10.39 -18.48
N HIS A 159 -23.74 -10.55 -19.80
CA HIS A 159 -24.72 -11.32 -20.58
C HIS A 159 -24.20 -12.70 -21.03
N GLY A 160 -23.14 -13.20 -20.40
CA GLY A 160 -22.47 -14.46 -20.76
C GLY A 160 -23.23 -15.73 -20.36
N ALA A 161 -24.25 -15.64 -19.51
CA ALA A 161 -25.03 -16.80 -19.08
C ALA A 161 -25.68 -17.58 -20.23
N TRP A 162 -26.05 -16.90 -21.32
CA TRP A 162 -26.61 -17.57 -22.50
C TRP A 162 -25.58 -18.47 -23.19
N VAL A 163 -24.33 -18.01 -23.32
CA VAL A 163 -23.23 -18.79 -23.95
C VAL A 163 -22.94 -20.06 -23.16
N ARG A 164 -23.07 -19.99 -21.83
CA ARG A 164 -22.96 -21.16 -20.96
C ARG A 164 -23.98 -22.22 -21.35
N GLU A 165 -25.27 -21.87 -21.44
CA GLU A 165 -26.30 -22.84 -21.80
C GLU A 165 -26.10 -23.38 -23.22
N ALA A 166 -25.78 -22.51 -24.17
CA ALA A 166 -25.63 -22.88 -25.58
C ALA A 166 -24.47 -23.87 -25.83
N VAL A 167 -23.36 -23.74 -25.11
CA VAL A 167 -22.16 -24.57 -25.31
C VAL A 167 -21.99 -25.61 -24.19
N LEU A 168 -21.92 -25.15 -22.94
CA LEU A 168 -21.65 -26.03 -21.79
C LEU A 168 -22.88 -26.85 -21.39
N GLY A 169 -24.09 -26.32 -21.60
CA GLY A 169 -25.34 -27.08 -21.38
C GLY A 169 -25.45 -28.30 -22.29
N ARG A 170 -24.95 -28.20 -23.54
CA ARG A 170 -24.92 -29.33 -24.50
C ARG A 170 -23.84 -30.36 -24.16
N LEU A 171 -22.71 -29.92 -23.61
CA LEU A 171 -21.68 -30.84 -23.08
C LEU A 171 -22.08 -31.50 -21.76
N GLY A 172 -23.09 -30.99 -21.07
CA GLY A 172 -23.50 -31.41 -19.72
C GLY A 172 -22.55 -30.95 -18.61
N GLU A 173 -21.25 -30.86 -18.89
CA GLU A 173 -20.24 -30.39 -17.96
C GLU A 173 -19.09 -29.62 -18.64
N LEU A 174 -18.37 -28.81 -17.85
CA LEU A 174 -17.12 -28.21 -18.30
C LEU A 174 -15.99 -29.25 -18.24
N PRO A 175 -15.30 -29.57 -19.35
CA PRO A 175 -14.24 -30.57 -19.33
C PRO A 175 -13.08 -30.18 -18.40
N ASP A 176 -12.56 -31.12 -17.60
CA ASP A 176 -11.47 -30.86 -16.65
C ASP A 176 -10.23 -30.26 -17.33
N ARG A 177 -9.91 -30.76 -18.53
CA ARG A 177 -8.84 -30.24 -19.38
C ARG A 177 -9.01 -28.76 -19.74
N ALA A 178 -10.24 -28.26 -19.82
CA ALA A 178 -10.51 -26.85 -20.12
C ALA A 178 -10.02 -25.94 -18.99
N VAL A 179 -10.31 -26.27 -17.74
CA VAL A 179 -9.85 -25.47 -16.58
C VAL A 179 -8.34 -25.55 -16.43
N ALA A 180 -7.73 -26.73 -16.61
CA ALA A 180 -6.28 -26.89 -16.59
C ALA A 180 -5.59 -26.02 -17.65
N HIS A 181 -6.14 -25.95 -18.87
CA HIS A 181 -5.62 -25.07 -19.93
C HIS A 181 -5.75 -23.58 -19.58
N LEU A 182 -6.87 -23.17 -18.95
CA LEU A 182 -7.05 -21.77 -18.55
C LEU A 182 -6.07 -21.36 -17.43
N LEU A 183 -5.85 -22.25 -16.45
CA LEU A 183 -4.94 -22.01 -15.32
C LEU A 183 -3.45 -22.00 -15.72
N THR A 184 -3.09 -22.63 -16.83
CA THR A 184 -1.70 -22.66 -17.35
C THR A 184 -1.42 -21.57 -18.39
N SER A 185 -2.38 -20.69 -18.67
CA SER A 185 -2.21 -19.58 -19.61
C SER A 185 -1.17 -18.56 -19.13
N GLY A 186 -0.36 -18.04 -20.06
CA GLY A 186 0.55 -16.91 -19.78
C GLY A 186 -0.20 -15.61 -19.48
N ASP A 187 -1.42 -15.46 -20.00
CA ASP A 187 -2.27 -14.29 -19.76
C ASP A 187 -2.93 -14.34 -18.38
N ARG A 188 -2.61 -13.35 -17.55
CA ARG A 188 -3.15 -13.17 -16.19
C ARG A 188 -4.68 -13.21 -16.16
N GLU A 189 -5.29 -12.52 -17.11
CA GLU A 189 -6.73 -12.32 -17.20
C GLU A 189 -7.48 -13.62 -17.53
N THR A 190 -6.84 -14.50 -18.31
CA THR A 190 -7.30 -15.86 -18.60
C THR A 190 -7.19 -16.76 -17.37
N ARG A 191 -6.09 -16.69 -16.61
CA ARG A 191 -5.95 -17.48 -15.38
C ARG A 191 -6.98 -17.10 -14.32
N ILE A 192 -7.27 -15.81 -14.13
CA ILE A 192 -8.36 -15.34 -13.25
C ILE A 192 -9.70 -15.95 -13.69
N GLY A 193 -10.01 -15.88 -14.98
CA GLY A 193 -11.23 -16.49 -15.51
C GLY A 193 -11.27 -18.01 -15.35
N GLY A 194 -10.11 -18.69 -15.45
CA GLY A 194 -9.97 -20.12 -15.17
C GLY A 194 -10.28 -20.48 -13.72
N VAL A 195 -9.79 -19.69 -12.75
CA VAL A 195 -10.14 -19.86 -11.33
C VAL A 195 -11.64 -19.66 -11.09
N GLN A 196 -12.21 -18.58 -11.64
CA GLN A 196 -13.63 -18.27 -11.48
C GLN A 196 -14.53 -19.33 -12.11
N ALA A 197 -14.24 -19.74 -13.35
CA ALA A 197 -14.96 -20.79 -14.03
C ALA A 197 -14.80 -22.12 -13.31
N GLY A 198 -13.58 -22.52 -12.97
CA GLY A 198 -13.34 -23.77 -12.25
C GLY A 198 -14.14 -23.87 -10.96
N ALA A 199 -14.18 -22.79 -10.18
CA ALA A 199 -14.99 -22.73 -8.96
C ALA A 199 -16.50 -22.75 -9.26
N ALA A 200 -16.97 -21.96 -10.22
CA ALA A 200 -18.39 -21.86 -10.56
C ALA A 200 -18.97 -23.16 -11.16
N TYR A 201 -18.15 -23.95 -11.85
CA TYR A 201 -18.56 -25.20 -12.50
C TYR A 201 -18.16 -26.47 -11.72
N GLY A 202 -17.67 -26.33 -10.49
CA GLY A 202 -17.27 -27.48 -9.65
C GLY A 202 -16.05 -28.26 -10.18
N ARG A 203 -15.26 -27.66 -11.07
CA ARG A 203 -14.06 -28.24 -11.69
C ARG A 203 -12.75 -27.82 -11.00
N LEU A 204 -12.86 -26.99 -9.98
CA LEU A 204 -11.76 -26.59 -9.11
C LEU A 204 -12.11 -27.00 -7.68
N GLY A 205 -11.39 -27.99 -7.15
CA GLY A 205 -11.51 -28.39 -5.75
C GLY A 205 -10.81 -27.42 -4.79
N VAL A 206 -11.15 -27.50 -3.50
CA VAL A 206 -10.54 -26.67 -2.43
C VAL A 206 -9.01 -26.74 -2.46
N ALA A 207 -8.44 -27.96 -2.52
CA ALA A 207 -6.99 -28.16 -2.56
C ALA A 207 -6.31 -27.50 -3.78
N GLN A 208 -6.94 -27.57 -4.95
CA GLN A 208 -6.41 -26.98 -6.17
C GLN A 208 -6.50 -25.44 -6.14
N ALA A 209 -7.58 -24.90 -5.59
CA ALA A 209 -7.70 -23.45 -5.37
C ALA A 209 -6.59 -22.93 -4.45
N TRP A 210 -6.29 -23.62 -3.34
CA TRP A 210 -5.18 -23.25 -2.45
C TRP A 210 -3.82 -23.38 -3.13
N LYS A 211 -3.60 -24.42 -3.94
CA LYS A 211 -2.37 -24.56 -4.72
C LYS A 211 -2.14 -23.36 -5.63
N VAL A 212 -3.16 -22.90 -6.36
CA VAL A 212 -3.07 -21.68 -7.20
C VAL A 212 -2.84 -20.44 -6.34
N ALA A 213 -3.52 -20.33 -5.19
CA ALA A 213 -3.36 -19.21 -4.27
C ALA A 213 -1.95 -19.09 -3.68
N GLU A 214 -1.22 -20.20 -3.55
CA GLU A 214 0.13 -20.24 -2.97
C GLU A 214 1.23 -20.12 -4.03
N GLN A 215 0.99 -20.64 -5.24
CA GLN A 215 2.05 -20.84 -6.24
C GLN A 215 1.98 -19.89 -7.45
N ASP A 216 0.84 -19.25 -7.74
CA ASP A 216 0.75 -18.39 -8.94
C ASP A 216 1.66 -17.15 -8.78
N PRO A 217 2.44 -16.80 -9.81
CA PRO A 217 3.31 -15.63 -9.76
C PRO A 217 2.53 -14.30 -9.62
N ASP A 218 1.30 -14.22 -10.11
CA ASP A 218 0.49 -12.99 -10.10
C ASP A 218 -0.35 -12.84 -8.81
N GLU A 219 -0.22 -11.71 -8.11
CA GLU A 219 -0.97 -11.47 -6.87
C GLU A 219 -2.48 -11.42 -7.10
N GLY A 220 -2.92 -10.97 -8.28
CA GLY A 220 -4.34 -10.89 -8.64
C GLY A 220 -4.95 -12.27 -8.85
N VAL A 221 -4.23 -13.18 -9.52
CA VAL A 221 -4.65 -14.59 -9.63
C VAL A 221 -4.69 -15.24 -8.27
N ARG A 222 -3.65 -15.06 -7.43
CA ARG A 222 -3.63 -15.57 -6.05
C ARG A 222 -4.85 -15.10 -5.25
N LEU A 223 -5.20 -13.81 -5.32
CA LEU A 223 -6.38 -13.27 -4.65
C LEU A 223 -7.68 -13.95 -5.11
N HIS A 224 -7.89 -14.14 -6.41
CA HIS A 224 -9.09 -14.80 -6.91
C HIS A 224 -9.13 -16.28 -6.50
N ALA A 225 -7.98 -16.95 -6.46
CA ALA A 225 -7.87 -18.33 -6.01
C ALA A 225 -8.17 -18.47 -4.51
N LEU A 226 -7.72 -17.52 -3.68
CA LEU A 226 -8.11 -17.43 -2.26
C LEU A 226 -9.62 -17.27 -2.12
N ARG A 227 -10.24 -16.35 -2.87
CA ARG A 227 -11.69 -16.15 -2.87
C ARG A 227 -12.44 -17.44 -3.21
N ALA A 228 -12.03 -18.10 -4.29
CA ALA A 228 -12.60 -19.38 -4.70
C ALA A 228 -12.42 -20.45 -3.61
N GLY A 229 -11.22 -20.58 -3.04
CA GLY A 229 -10.93 -21.53 -1.95
C GLY A 229 -11.81 -21.31 -0.71
N MET A 230 -12.05 -20.05 -0.32
CA MET A 230 -12.96 -19.71 0.79
C MET A 230 -14.39 -20.15 0.51
N VAL A 231 -14.91 -19.82 -0.68
CA VAL A 231 -16.28 -20.17 -1.09
C VAL A 231 -16.45 -21.69 -1.17
N LEU A 232 -15.49 -22.39 -1.78
CA LEU A 232 -15.51 -23.85 -1.89
C LEU A 232 -15.40 -24.53 -0.51
N ALA A 233 -14.58 -24.01 0.40
CA ALA A 233 -14.47 -24.54 1.76
C ALA A 233 -15.78 -24.37 2.54
N LEU A 234 -16.45 -23.22 2.42
CA LEU A 234 -17.77 -22.99 3.01
C LEU A 234 -18.83 -23.93 2.41
N ALA A 235 -18.85 -24.07 1.08
CA ALA A 235 -19.79 -24.94 0.38
C ALA A 235 -19.57 -26.43 0.70
N SER A 236 -18.35 -26.83 1.08
CA SER A 236 -18.05 -28.22 1.40
C SER A 236 -18.77 -28.75 2.66
N GLY A 237 -19.17 -27.88 3.59
CA GLY A 237 -19.77 -28.27 4.87
C GLY A 237 -18.83 -29.01 5.85
N HIS A 238 -17.59 -29.31 5.47
CA HIS A 238 -16.65 -30.05 6.31
C HIS A 238 -15.93 -29.11 7.29
N HIS A 239 -16.17 -29.29 8.58
CA HIS A 239 -15.59 -28.43 9.63
C HIS A 239 -14.06 -28.38 9.61
N ASP A 240 -13.39 -29.52 9.35
CA ASP A 240 -11.92 -29.57 9.31
C ASP A 240 -11.35 -28.84 8.09
N ALA A 241 -11.97 -29.01 6.92
CA ALA A 241 -11.57 -28.29 5.70
C ALA A 241 -11.74 -26.77 5.87
N LEU A 242 -12.81 -26.33 6.54
CA LEU A 242 -13.02 -24.92 6.84
C LEU A 242 -12.00 -24.38 7.85
N ARG A 243 -11.65 -25.16 8.89
CA ARG A 243 -10.64 -24.79 9.88
C ARG A 243 -9.26 -24.63 9.23
N ASP A 244 -8.87 -25.57 8.39
CA ASP A 244 -7.60 -25.54 7.66
C ASP A 244 -7.54 -24.37 6.68
N ALA A 245 -8.62 -24.14 5.94
CA ALA A 245 -8.75 -22.98 5.07
C ALA A 245 -8.59 -21.66 5.85
N ARG A 246 -9.22 -21.54 7.04
CA ARG A 246 -9.09 -20.36 7.90
C ARG A 246 -7.66 -20.13 8.35
N ALA A 247 -6.98 -21.18 8.80
CA ALA A 247 -5.58 -21.11 9.20
C ALA A 247 -4.70 -20.61 8.04
N ARG A 248 -4.92 -21.11 6.82
CA ARG A 248 -4.19 -20.66 5.62
C ARG A 248 -4.43 -19.19 5.29
N VAL A 249 -5.68 -18.72 5.36
CA VAL A 249 -6.00 -17.30 5.10
C VAL A 249 -5.37 -16.39 6.15
N LEU A 250 -5.41 -16.77 7.43
CA LEU A 250 -4.75 -16.03 8.50
C LEU A 250 -3.24 -15.96 8.28
N ALA A 251 -2.61 -17.10 7.93
CA ALA A 251 -1.20 -17.14 7.57
C ALA A 251 -0.89 -16.24 6.36
N HIS A 252 -1.79 -16.16 5.38
CA HIS A 252 -1.64 -15.27 4.22
C HIS A 252 -1.70 -13.78 4.62
N LEU A 253 -2.59 -13.40 5.55
CA LEU A 253 -2.61 -12.05 6.11
C LEU A 253 -1.31 -11.71 6.88
N ASP A 254 -0.65 -12.72 7.46
CA ASP A 254 0.62 -12.60 8.17
C ASP A 254 1.87 -12.81 7.29
N ALA A 255 1.73 -13.33 6.07
CA ALA A 255 2.79 -13.30 5.08
C ALA A 255 3.06 -11.84 4.68
N GLY A 256 4.32 -11.47 4.40
CA GLY A 256 4.77 -10.10 4.13
C GLY A 256 4.24 -9.46 2.85
N LEU A 257 2.96 -9.66 2.51
CA LEU A 257 2.29 -9.17 1.31
C LEU A 257 2.22 -7.65 1.26
N SER A 258 1.89 -7.11 0.08
CA SER A 258 1.51 -5.70 -0.03
C SER A 258 0.25 -5.42 0.81
N TYR A 259 0.15 -4.19 1.34
CA TYR A 259 -1.02 -3.77 2.13
C TYR A 259 -2.34 -3.92 1.34
N GLY A 260 -2.31 -3.61 0.03
CA GLY A 260 -3.49 -3.71 -0.85
C GLY A 260 -4.05 -5.14 -0.91
N VAL A 261 -3.16 -6.14 -1.03
CA VAL A 261 -3.56 -7.56 -1.08
C VAL A 261 -4.14 -8.01 0.25
N ARG A 262 -3.50 -7.71 1.39
CA ARG A 262 -4.06 -8.08 2.71
C ARG A 262 -5.47 -7.55 2.92
N ARG A 263 -5.71 -6.29 2.55
CA ARG A 263 -7.04 -5.68 2.67
C ARG A 263 -8.05 -6.36 1.75
N ALA A 264 -7.67 -6.69 0.51
CA ALA A 264 -8.55 -7.38 -0.44
C ALA A 264 -8.91 -8.80 0.01
N VAL A 265 -7.96 -9.52 0.62
CA VAL A 265 -8.19 -10.85 1.21
C VAL A 265 -9.13 -10.77 2.41
N LEU A 266 -8.90 -9.84 3.34
CA LEU A 266 -9.81 -9.63 4.48
C LEU A 266 -11.21 -9.24 4.00
N ALA A 267 -11.31 -8.31 3.05
CA ALA A 267 -12.59 -7.89 2.49
C ALA A 267 -13.34 -9.07 1.88
N ALA A 268 -12.66 -9.93 1.12
CA ALA A 268 -13.28 -11.13 0.56
C ALA A 268 -13.73 -12.12 1.63
N ALA A 269 -12.92 -12.35 2.67
CA ALA A 269 -13.27 -13.25 3.75
C ALA A 269 -14.47 -12.73 4.58
N VAL A 270 -14.62 -11.41 4.70
CA VAL A 270 -15.79 -10.79 5.33
C VAL A 270 -17.01 -10.88 4.43
N GLU A 271 -16.88 -10.53 3.14
CA GLU A 271 -17.94 -10.59 2.13
C GLU A 271 -18.55 -11.99 2.00
N THR A 272 -17.71 -13.02 2.05
CA THR A 272 -18.12 -14.42 1.96
C THR A 272 -18.63 -15.01 3.29
N GLY A 273 -18.56 -14.26 4.39
CA GLY A 273 -18.87 -14.79 5.73
C GLY A 273 -17.88 -15.86 6.22
N PHE A 274 -16.69 -15.92 5.61
CA PHE A 274 -15.69 -16.95 5.88
C PHE A 274 -15.12 -16.86 7.30
N PHE A 275 -14.86 -15.64 7.79
CA PHE A 275 -14.42 -15.42 9.17
C PHE A 275 -15.59 -15.41 10.15
N ALA A 276 -15.46 -16.20 11.21
CA ALA A 276 -16.38 -16.17 12.34
C ALA A 276 -16.08 -14.97 13.27
N GLY A 277 -17.01 -14.66 14.18
CA GLY A 277 -16.81 -13.61 15.19
C GLY A 277 -15.48 -13.71 15.94
N PRO A 278 -15.08 -14.88 16.47
CA PRO A 278 -13.78 -15.07 17.14
C PRO A 278 -12.57 -14.74 16.27
N ASP A 279 -12.61 -15.03 14.96
CA ASP A 279 -11.52 -14.72 14.03
C ASP A 279 -11.36 -13.21 13.89
N LEU A 280 -12.47 -12.48 13.71
CA LEU A 280 -12.48 -11.03 13.62
C LEU A 280 -12.05 -10.35 14.93
N ILE A 281 -12.43 -10.92 16.09
CA ILE A 281 -11.97 -10.45 17.40
C ILE A 281 -10.45 -10.60 17.53
N ALA A 282 -9.90 -11.76 17.16
CA ALA A 282 -8.46 -12.00 17.22
C ALA A 282 -7.70 -11.02 16.32
N LEU A 283 -8.17 -10.84 15.08
CA LEU A 283 -7.62 -9.89 14.12
C LEU A 283 -7.68 -8.45 14.65
N ALA A 284 -8.85 -8.00 15.12
CA ALA A 284 -9.05 -6.64 15.64
C ALA A 284 -8.14 -6.33 16.84
N ARG A 285 -7.91 -7.30 17.73
CA ARG A 285 -7.14 -7.09 18.96
C ARG A 285 -5.63 -7.13 18.73
N ARG A 286 -5.15 -8.10 17.96
CA ARG A 286 -3.73 -8.51 18.00
C ARG A 286 -3.00 -8.45 16.66
N HIS A 287 -3.70 -8.34 15.53
CA HIS A 287 -3.02 -8.33 14.23
C HIS A 287 -1.98 -7.20 14.15
N ARG A 288 -0.78 -7.51 13.64
CA ARG A 288 0.37 -6.58 13.59
C ARG A 288 0.07 -5.30 12.80
N ASP A 289 -0.62 -5.44 11.67
CA ASP A 289 -1.03 -4.34 10.81
C ASP A 289 -2.25 -3.61 11.40
N ARG A 290 -2.12 -2.31 11.66
CA ARG A 290 -3.20 -1.47 12.22
C ARG A 290 -4.41 -1.40 11.30
N ASN A 291 -4.23 -1.42 9.99
CA ASN A 291 -5.35 -1.27 9.07
C ASN A 291 -6.23 -2.52 9.05
N ILE A 292 -5.60 -3.70 9.17
CA ILE A 292 -6.33 -4.98 9.33
C ILE A 292 -7.10 -5.00 10.66
N ARG A 293 -6.51 -4.52 11.76
CA ARG A 293 -7.23 -4.41 13.04
C ARG A 293 -8.51 -3.57 12.91
N ARG A 294 -8.40 -2.42 12.24
CA ARG A 294 -9.52 -1.50 12.04
C ARG A 294 -10.59 -2.09 11.13
N ALA A 295 -10.20 -2.67 10.00
CA ALA A 295 -11.14 -3.30 9.07
C ALA A 295 -11.86 -4.50 9.71
N ALA A 296 -11.16 -5.33 10.49
CA ALA A 296 -11.77 -6.43 11.23
C ALA A 296 -12.75 -5.94 12.30
N CYS A 297 -12.42 -4.86 13.02
CA CYS A 297 -13.34 -4.23 13.98
C CYS A 297 -14.60 -3.69 13.30
N THR A 298 -14.48 -2.99 12.17
CA THR A 298 -15.63 -2.50 11.39
C THR A 298 -16.50 -3.66 10.90
N ALA A 299 -15.88 -4.71 10.35
CA ALA A 299 -16.59 -5.90 9.90
C ALA A 299 -17.33 -6.59 11.05
N LEU A 300 -16.71 -6.71 12.22
CA LEU A 300 -17.30 -7.33 13.40
C LEU A 300 -18.50 -6.53 13.93
N LEU A 301 -18.38 -5.21 14.06
CA LEU A 301 -19.45 -4.35 14.57
C LEU A 301 -20.62 -4.21 13.58
N ALA A 302 -20.40 -4.46 12.30
CA ALA A 302 -21.48 -4.53 11.30
C ALA A 302 -22.31 -5.81 11.40
N ARG A 303 -21.87 -6.81 12.18
CA ARG A 303 -22.61 -8.06 12.37
C ARG A 303 -23.68 -7.91 13.45
N PRO A 304 -24.80 -8.66 13.34
CA PRO A 304 -25.84 -8.67 14.37
C PRO A 304 -25.34 -9.08 15.76
N ASP A 305 -24.35 -9.99 15.83
CA ASP A 305 -23.73 -10.48 17.06
C ASP A 305 -22.50 -9.65 17.50
N GLY A 306 -22.19 -8.55 16.79
CA GLY A 306 -20.98 -7.75 17.03
C GLY A 306 -20.90 -7.14 18.42
N LEU A 307 -22.05 -6.84 19.04
CA LEU A 307 -22.12 -6.24 20.38
C LEU A 307 -21.67 -7.20 21.49
N ALA A 308 -21.75 -8.52 21.26
CA ALA A 308 -21.22 -9.50 22.21
C ALA A 308 -19.69 -9.42 22.37
N ALA A 309 -19.00 -8.78 21.42
CA ALA A 309 -17.55 -8.66 21.41
C ALA A 309 -17.02 -7.35 22.04
N LEU A 310 -17.88 -6.48 22.58
CA LEU A 310 -17.48 -5.15 23.03
C LEU A 310 -16.35 -5.18 24.07
N ASP A 311 -16.40 -6.06 25.07
CA ASP A 311 -15.35 -6.15 26.10
C ASP A 311 -14.00 -6.52 25.50
N ALA A 312 -13.99 -7.41 24.51
CA ALA A 312 -12.78 -7.80 23.80
C ALA A 312 -12.20 -6.64 22.98
N LEU A 313 -13.06 -5.82 22.36
CA LEU A 313 -12.68 -4.65 21.57
C LEU A 313 -12.23 -3.47 22.46
N LEU A 314 -12.87 -3.26 23.61
CA LEU A 314 -12.46 -2.27 24.61
C LEU A 314 -11.09 -2.59 25.22
N ALA A 315 -10.71 -3.87 25.28
CA ALA A 315 -9.37 -4.31 25.69
C ALA A 315 -8.35 -4.33 24.53
N ALA A 316 -8.69 -3.84 23.33
CA ALA A 316 -7.77 -3.85 22.20
C ALA A 316 -6.65 -2.82 22.35
N ARG A 317 -5.46 -3.12 21.81
CA ARG A 317 -4.31 -2.21 21.84
C ARG A 317 -4.50 -0.97 20.96
N ASP A 318 -5.31 -1.08 19.91
CA ASP A 318 -5.52 0.00 18.95
C ASP A 318 -6.58 0.98 19.47
N PRO A 319 -6.25 2.27 19.62
CA PRO A 319 -7.22 3.26 20.09
C PRO A 319 -8.40 3.43 19.14
N PHE A 320 -8.25 3.16 17.83
CA PHE A 320 -9.38 3.20 16.90
C PHE A 320 -10.40 2.10 17.21
N VAL A 321 -9.93 0.90 17.54
CA VAL A 321 -10.78 -0.25 17.86
C VAL A 321 -11.53 0.01 19.17
N ARG A 322 -10.83 0.52 20.20
CA ARG A 322 -11.47 0.92 21.46
C ARG A 322 -12.47 2.05 21.27
N LEU A 323 -12.14 3.06 20.45
CA LEU A 323 -13.04 4.16 20.10
C LEU A 323 -14.32 3.65 19.45
N ALA A 324 -14.21 2.76 18.47
CA ALA A 324 -15.36 2.16 17.80
C ALA A 324 -16.23 1.38 18.80
N ALA A 325 -15.63 0.63 19.72
CA ALA A 325 -16.34 -0.09 20.77
C ALA A 325 -17.04 0.84 21.78
N VAL A 326 -16.39 1.93 22.20
CA VAL A 326 -17.00 2.96 23.07
C VAL A 326 -18.27 3.53 22.42
N GLY A 327 -18.24 3.82 21.12
CA GLY A 327 -19.40 4.32 20.39
C GLY A 327 -20.59 3.35 20.33
N GLN A 328 -20.40 2.08 20.71
CA GLN A 328 -21.44 1.05 20.74
C GLN A 328 -21.93 0.72 22.17
N LEU A 329 -21.34 1.32 23.21
CA LEU A 329 -21.76 1.07 24.60
C LEU A 329 -23.18 1.57 24.88
N ARG A 330 -23.55 2.76 24.41
CA ARG A 330 -24.90 3.31 24.58
C ARG A 330 -25.96 2.53 23.78
N PRO A 331 -25.79 2.27 22.47
CA PRO A 331 -26.71 1.39 21.74
C PRO A 331 -26.89 0.01 22.36
N ALA A 332 -25.86 -0.51 23.04
CA ALA A 332 -25.92 -1.78 23.77
C ALA A 332 -26.51 -1.68 25.19
N GLY A 333 -26.98 -0.51 25.63
CA GLY A 333 -27.53 -0.29 26.97
C GLY A 333 -26.50 -0.40 28.11
N ARG A 334 -25.21 -0.23 27.83
CA ARG A 334 -24.10 -0.38 28.80
C ARG A 334 -23.48 0.96 29.21
N GLU A 335 -24.33 1.96 29.46
CA GLU A 335 -23.89 3.33 29.77
C GLU A 335 -23.06 3.41 31.06
N ASP A 336 -23.37 2.59 32.06
CA ASP A 336 -22.63 2.51 33.33
C ASP A 336 -21.15 2.13 33.16
N ALA A 337 -20.80 1.46 32.06
CA ALA A 337 -19.42 1.09 31.77
C ALA A 337 -18.57 2.26 31.26
N LEU A 338 -19.17 3.36 30.79
CA LEU A 338 -18.47 4.50 30.18
C LEU A 338 -17.43 5.12 31.12
N ALA A 339 -17.78 5.27 32.40
CA ALA A 339 -16.90 5.89 33.40
C ALA A 339 -15.54 5.18 33.54
N ARG A 340 -15.52 3.85 33.38
CA ARG A 340 -14.28 3.03 33.45
C ARG A 340 -13.28 3.38 32.34
N HIS A 341 -13.76 3.94 31.23
CA HIS A 341 -12.96 4.30 30.07
C HIS A 341 -12.51 5.77 30.04
N LEU A 342 -12.88 6.58 31.04
CA LEU A 342 -12.38 7.96 31.19
C LEU A 342 -10.85 8.01 31.36
N SER A 343 -10.26 6.94 31.90
CA SER A 343 -8.81 6.85 32.11
C SER A 343 -8.05 6.25 30.93
N ASP A 344 -8.67 6.11 29.74
CA ASP A 344 -7.99 5.61 28.55
C ASP A 344 -6.75 6.43 28.22
N SER A 345 -5.69 5.78 27.73
CA SER A 345 -4.44 6.45 27.36
C SER A 345 -4.60 7.40 26.16
N SER A 346 -5.56 7.14 25.28
CA SER A 346 -5.82 7.89 24.06
C SER A 346 -6.81 9.05 24.29
N ALA A 347 -6.39 10.25 23.90
CA ALA A 347 -7.26 11.44 23.97
C ALA A 347 -8.52 11.31 23.10
N THR A 348 -8.44 10.65 21.94
CA THR A 348 -9.62 10.47 21.07
C THR A 348 -10.66 9.53 21.67
N VAL A 349 -10.22 8.50 22.40
CA VAL A 349 -11.11 7.60 23.13
C VAL A 349 -11.76 8.34 24.30
N ARG A 350 -10.97 9.04 25.14
CA ARG A 350 -11.51 9.86 26.24
C ARG A 350 -12.52 10.90 25.77
N ALA A 351 -12.23 11.60 24.69
CA ALA A 351 -13.13 12.59 24.12
C ALA A 351 -14.46 11.95 23.67
N ALA A 352 -14.43 10.75 23.09
CA ALA A 352 -15.64 10.02 22.73
C ALA A 352 -16.42 9.58 23.97
N VAL A 353 -15.77 9.02 24.98
CA VAL A 353 -16.39 8.69 26.27
C VAL A 353 -17.08 9.93 26.87
N CYS A 354 -16.42 11.09 26.86
CA CYS A 354 -17.02 12.33 27.35
C CYS A 354 -18.24 12.78 26.54
N ARG A 355 -18.25 12.56 25.21
CA ARG A 355 -19.45 12.83 24.40
C ARG A 355 -20.60 11.92 24.78
N GLU A 356 -20.33 10.62 24.95
CA GLU A 356 -21.37 9.66 25.35
C GLU A 356 -21.93 9.95 26.75
N ILE A 357 -21.07 10.29 27.72
CA ILE A 357 -21.48 10.68 29.08
C ILE A 357 -22.34 11.95 29.07
N ARG A 358 -21.96 12.98 28.28
CA ARG A 358 -22.79 14.19 28.13
C ARG A 358 -24.13 13.89 27.50
N ALA A 359 -24.16 12.99 26.52
CA ALA A 359 -25.40 12.57 25.89
C ALA A 359 -26.32 11.79 26.85
N ALA A 360 -25.76 11.11 27.85
CA ALA A 360 -26.50 10.51 28.97
C ALA A 360 -26.87 11.53 30.08
N GLY A 361 -26.58 12.82 29.91
CA GLY A 361 -26.92 13.89 30.85
C GLY A 361 -26.00 14.04 32.06
N ALA A 362 -24.87 13.31 32.11
CA ALA A 362 -23.89 13.41 33.18
C ALA A 362 -22.75 14.38 32.84
N ASP A 363 -22.10 14.95 33.87
CA ASP A 363 -20.94 15.84 33.71
C ASP A 363 -19.60 15.06 33.79
N PRO A 364 -18.84 14.96 32.68
CA PRO A 364 -17.53 14.30 32.69
C PRO A 364 -16.53 14.96 33.66
N ARG A 365 -16.60 16.28 33.87
CA ARG A 365 -15.63 16.99 34.74
C ARG A 365 -15.75 16.53 36.19
N SER A 366 -16.98 16.43 36.69
CA SER A 366 -17.26 15.90 38.03
C SER A 366 -16.72 14.48 38.22
N LEU A 367 -16.88 13.62 37.20
CA LEU A 367 -16.33 12.26 37.21
C LEU A 367 -14.80 12.23 37.20
N TYR A 368 -14.15 13.07 36.38
CA TYR A 368 -12.68 13.20 36.41
C TYR A 368 -12.16 13.73 37.75
N ARG A 369 -12.85 14.70 38.37
CA ARG A 369 -12.48 15.21 39.70
C ARG A 369 -12.54 14.11 40.74
N ALA A 370 -13.57 13.26 40.72
CA ALA A 370 -13.67 12.10 41.61
C ALA A 370 -12.51 11.12 41.38
N LEU A 371 -12.19 10.80 40.12
CA LEU A 371 -11.07 9.91 39.76
C LEU A 371 -9.69 10.46 40.16
N CYS A 372 -9.54 11.78 40.24
CA CYS A 372 -8.29 12.44 40.63
C CYS A 372 -8.21 12.76 42.13
N ALA A 373 -9.30 12.63 42.88
CA ALA A 373 -9.35 12.99 44.29
C ALA A 373 -8.63 11.97 45.19
N ASP A 374 -8.61 10.70 44.77
CA ASP A 374 -7.94 9.61 45.48
C ASP A 374 -6.51 9.39 44.90
N PRO A 375 -5.45 9.72 45.65
CA PRO A 375 -4.07 9.54 45.21
C PRO A 375 -3.69 8.07 44.98
N ASP A 376 -4.31 7.10 45.66
CA ASP A 376 -3.89 5.70 45.54
C ASP A 376 -4.40 5.06 44.24
N THR A 377 -5.56 5.52 43.75
CA THR A 377 -6.21 4.95 42.56
C THR A 377 -6.07 5.81 41.30
N VAL A 378 -5.54 7.04 41.41
CA VAL A 378 -5.46 7.98 40.28
C VAL A 378 -4.66 7.40 39.09
N ALA A 379 -5.33 7.34 37.94
CA ALA A 379 -4.73 6.92 36.69
C ALA A 379 -4.18 8.14 35.91
N PRO A 380 -3.02 8.04 35.24
CA PRO A 380 -2.47 9.14 34.43
C PRO A 380 -3.43 9.67 33.35
N GLY A 381 -4.27 8.79 32.78
CA GLY A 381 -5.30 9.15 31.81
C GLY A 381 -6.39 10.06 32.39
N ALA A 382 -6.78 9.85 33.65
CA ALA A 382 -7.75 10.69 34.33
C ALA A 382 -7.22 12.12 34.56
N VAL A 383 -5.95 12.24 34.99
CA VAL A 383 -5.32 13.53 35.26
C VAL A 383 -5.30 14.44 34.03
N ILE A 384 -4.88 13.90 32.88
CA ILE A 384 -4.91 14.69 31.65
C ILE A 384 -6.33 14.90 31.13
N GLY A 385 -7.23 13.94 31.34
CA GLY A 385 -8.64 14.04 30.98
C GLY A 385 -9.38 15.14 31.74
N LEU A 386 -9.01 15.39 33.00
CA LEU A 386 -9.49 16.52 33.79
C LEU A 386 -9.07 17.85 33.15
N ALA A 387 -7.78 18.00 32.81
CA ALA A 387 -7.27 19.20 32.16
C ALA A 387 -7.90 19.44 30.77
N GLU A 388 -8.24 18.38 30.04
CA GLU A 388 -8.97 18.45 28.76
C GLU A 388 -10.36 19.07 28.88
N GLN A 389 -10.94 19.13 30.09
CA GLN A 389 -12.20 19.86 30.34
C GLN A 389 -12.02 21.38 30.43
N ARG A 390 -10.77 21.88 30.36
CA ARG A 390 -10.40 23.30 30.26
C ARG A 390 -10.98 24.18 31.36
N CYS A 391 -11.00 23.70 32.61
CA CYS A 391 -11.43 24.49 33.76
C CYS A 391 -10.23 24.85 34.65
N PRO A 392 -9.83 26.14 34.73
CA PRO A 392 -8.74 26.60 35.59
C PRO A 392 -8.94 26.30 37.08
N ARG A 393 -10.20 26.19 37.55
CA ARG A 393 -10.52 25.82 38.95
C ARG A 393 -10.01 24.43 39.36
N ASP A 394 -9.59 23.60 38.41
CA ASP A 394 -9.02 22.28 38.67
C ASP A 394 -7.49 22.32 38.85
N ALA A 395 -6.85 23.47 38.63
CA ALA A 395 -5.40 23.63 38.75
C ALA A 395 -4.82 23.29 40.14
N PRO A 396 -5.45 23.66 41.28
CA PRO A 396 -4.94 23.29 42.60
C PRO A 396 -4.85 21.76 42.80
N LEU A 397 -5.85 21.02 42.29
CA LEU A 397 -5.85 19.56 42.33
C LEU A 397 -4.71 18.98 41.47
N LEU A 398 -4.50 19.50 40.27
CA LEU A 398 -3.39 19.10 39.42
C LEU A 398 -2.02 19.45 40.03
N HIS A 399 -1.91 20.58 40.72
CA HIS A 399 -0.69 20.99 41.40
C HIS A 399 -0.30 20.00 42.50
N GLY A 400 -1.25 19.54 43.32
CA GLY A 400 -1.00 18.50 44.33
C GLY A 400 -0.47 17.18 43.72
N LEU A 401 -0.98 16.82 42.53
CA LEU A 401 -0.52 15.61 41.82
C LEU A 401 0.89 15.74 41.21
N THR A 402 1.51 16.92 41.22
CA THR A 402 2.91 17.08 40.79
C THR A 402 3.91 16.51 41.79
N CYS A 403 3.50 16.23 43.04
CA CYS A 403 4.32 15.55 44.05
C CYS A 403 3.99 14.05 44.20
N HIS A 404 3.13 13.51 43.33
CA HIS A 404 2.64 12.13 43.43
C HIS A 404 3.77 11.09 43.33
N PRO A 405 3.76 9.97 44.07
CA PRO A 405 4.84 8.97 44.04
C PRO A 405 5.08 8.36 42.65
N ARG A 406 4.01 8.14 41.88
CA ARG A 406 4.08 7.61 40.51
C ARG A 406 4.45 8.69 39.49
N GLY A 407 5.62 8.58 38.86
CA GLY A 407 6.11 9.53 37.84
C GLY A 407 5.17 9.77 36.65
N PRO A 408 4.45 8.76 36.10
CA PRO A 408 3.49 9.00 35.03
C PRO A 408 2.32 9.92 35.42
N VAL A 409 1.90 9.91 36.69
CA VAL A 409 0.87 10.81 37.22
C VAL A 409 1.42 12.24 37.27
N ARG A 410 2.63 12.43 37.83
CA ARG A 410 3.32 13.73 37.85
C ARG A 410 3.46 14.33 36.45
N ALA A 411 3.87 13.53 35.47
CA ALA A 411 4.04 13.98 34.09
C ALA A 411 2.71 14.45 33.46
N ARG A 412 1.59 13.76 33.75
CA ARG A 412 0.27 14.17 33.26
C ARG A 412 -0.28 15.37 34.00
N ALA A 413 0.01 15.53 35.29
CA ALA A 413 -0.30 16.73 36.06
C ALA A 413 0.43 17.95 35.47
N LEU A 414 1.73 17.81 35.19
CA LEU A 414 2.54 18.84 34.53
C LEU A 414 1.96 19.25 33.17
N SER A 415 1.63 18.25 32.35
CA SER A 415 0.99 18.46 31.04
C SER A 415 -0.37 19.16 31.17
N GLY A 416 -1.15 18.78 32.19
CA GLY A 416 -2.46 19.35 32.48
C GLY A 416 -2.37 20.82 32.91
N LEU A 417 -1.47 21.16 33.84
CA LEU A 417 -1.24 22.54 34.26
C LEU A 417 -0.78 23.43 33.10
N ARG A 418 0.12 22.91 32.24
CA ARG A 418 0.52 23.60 31.00
C ARG A 418 -0.65 23.83 30.04
N MET A 419 -1.55 22.87 29.91
CA MET A 419 -2.75 23.01 29.08
C MET A 419 -3.71 24.07 29.62
N LEU A 420 -3.80 24.21 30.94
CA LEU A 420 -4.63 25.24 31.59
C LEU A 420 -3.97 26.62 31.64
N GLY A 421 -2.67 26.73 31.30
CA GLY A 421 -1.91 27.99 31.41
C GLY A 421 -1.41 28.31 32.82
N GLU A 422 -1.53 27.38 33.76
CA GLU A 422 -1.30 27.56 35.20
C GLU A 422 0.12 27.15 35.65
N LEU A 423 1.04 26.97 34.69
CA LEU A 423 2.42 26.61 34.96
C LEU A 423 3.36 27.35 34.00
N PRO A 424 3.76 28.60 34.26
CA PRO A 424 4.75 29.34 33.49
C PRO A 424 6.12 28.64 33.41
N ASP A 425 6.89 29.01 32.39
CA ASP A 425 8.15 28.34 32.04
C ASP A 425 9.21 28.37 33.16
N HIS A 426 9.26 29.45 33.96
CA HIS A 426 10.24 29.60 35.05
C HIS A 426 10.02 28.62 36.21
N MET A 427 8.85 27.98 36.30
CA MET A 427 8.54 26.94 37.30
C MET A 427 8.86 25.51 36.82
N LEU A 428 9.28 25.34 35.56
CA LEU A 428 9.61 24.02 34.99
C LEU A 428 10.98 23.44 35.37
N PRO A 429 12.05 24.21 35.68
CA PRO A 429 13.38 23.65 35.97
C PRO A 429 13.41 22.55 37.05
N PRO A 430 12.70 22.65 38.19
CA PRO A 430 12.71 21.57 39.18
C PRO A 430 12.23 20.20 38.63
N PHE A 431 11.32 20.20 37.66
CA PHE A 431 10.83 18.97 37.03
C PHE A 431 11.81 18.36 36.03
N THR A 432 12.84 19.12 35.62
CA THR A 432 13.91 18.60 34.77
C THR A 432 14.93 17.77 35.54
N ASP A 433 14.92 17.84 36.88
CA ASP A 433 15.72 17.00 37.78
C ASP A 433 14.88 15.90 38.46
N ASP A 434 13.64 15.69 38.01
CA ASP A 434 12.76 14.65 38.55
C ASP A 434 13.39 13.25 38.38
N PRO A 435 13.30 12.36 39.38
CA PRO A 435 13.89 11.02 39.29
C PRO A 435 13.35 10.19 38.11
N HIS A 436 12.11 10.44 37.68
CA HIS A 436 11.44 9.69 36.64
C HIS A 436 11.63 10.34 35.25
N PRO A 437 12.16 9.60 34.25
CA PRO A 437 12.52 10.14 32.93
C PRO A 437 11.34 10.74 32.17
N THR A 438 10.14 10.18 32.31
CA THR A 438 8.94 10.73 31.65
C THR A 438 8.58 12.13 32.14
N VAL A 439 8.83 12.46 33.41
CA VAL A 439 8.55 13.80 33.95
C VAL A 439 9.55 14.79 33.36
N ARG A 440 10.84 14.45 33.38
CA ARG A 440 11.90 15.24 32.73
C ARG A 440 11.59 15.52 31.26
N ALA A 441 11.27 14.47 30.50
CA ALA A 441 10.91 14.60 29.08
C ALA A 441 9.69 15.51 28.86
N THR A 442 8.70 15.45 29.75
CA THR A 442 7.51 16.32 29.68
C THR A 442 7.87 17.77 30.00
N ALA A 443 8.69 18.02 31.03
CA ALA A 443 9.16 19.35 31.40
C ALA A 443 9.99 20.01 30.29
N ILE A 444 10.93 19.27 29.70
CA ILE A 444 11.75 19.73 28.57
C ILE A 444 10.86 20.05 27.36
N GLY A 445 9.92 19.15 27.03
CA GLY A 445 8.96 19.37 25.94
C GLY A 445 8.12 20.63 26.12
N ALA A 446 7.75 20.95 27.37
CA ALA A 446 7.01 22.17 27.70
C ALA A 446 7.83 23.46 27.53
N LEU A 447 9.16 23.37 27.54
CA LEU A 447 10.11 24.46 27.33
C LEU A 447 10.46 24.72 25.86
N ARG A 448 9.78 24.07 24.90
CA ARG A 448 10.10 24.19 23.45
C ARG A 448 10.19 25.63 22.92
N GLY A 449 9.50 26.58 23.55
CA GLY A 449 9.49 28.01 23.14
C GLY A 449 10.56 28.87 23.82
N ASN A 450 11.32 28.34 24.77
CA ASN A 450 12.20 29.10 25.65
C ASN A 450 13.67 28.71 25.48
N ALA A 451 14.32 29.28 24.47
CA ALA A 451 15.72 28.98 24.14
C ALA A 451 16.65 29.16 25.35
N ARG A 452 16.48 30.24 26.13
CA ARG A 452 17.32 30.54 27.29
C ARG A 452 17.33 29.41 28.32
N LEU A 453 16.15 28.89 28.66
CA LEU A 453 16.06 27.77 29.61
C LEU A 453 16.62 26.47 29.00
N LEU A 454 16.38 26.20 27.72
CA LEU A 454 16.95 25.04 27.03
C LEU A 454 18.48 25.07 27.00
N HIS A 455 19.12 26.23 26.77
CA HIS A 455 20.58 26.37 26.87
C HIS A 455 21.08 26.12 28.30
N GLY A 456 20.33 26.53 29.32
CA GLY A 456 20.65 26.20 30.71
C GLY A 456 20.71 24.68 30.95
N LEU A 457 19.75 23.94 30.39
CA LEU A 457 19.64 22.49 30.52
C LEU A 457 20.77 21.69 29.85
N MET A 458 21.55 22.31 28.97
CA MET A 458 22.76 21.70 28.38
C MET A 458 23.83 21.38 29.44
N ARG A 459 23.73 21.97 30.64
CA ARG A 459 24.60 21.68 31.80
C ARG A 459 24.00 20.68 32.79
N SER A 460 22.82 20.13 32.52
CA SER A 460 22.16 19.18 33.42
C SER A 460 23.02 17.93 33.62
N PRO A 461 23.05 17.34 34.84
CA PRO A 461 23.71 16.05 35.07
C PRO A 461 23.06 14.92 34.27
N HIS A 462 21.77 15.06 33.93
CA HIS A 462 20.98 14.04 33.24
C HIS A 462 21.20 14.08 31.72
N ALA A 463 21.71 12.98 31.16
CA ALA A 463 22.02 12.88 29.73
C ALA A 463 20.78 12.99 28.83
N ASP A 464 19.64 12.43 29.25
CA ASP A 464 18.37 12.55 28.54
C ASP A 464 17.85 14.00 28.50
N VAL A 465 18.13 14.77 29.55
CA VAL A 465 17.81 16.20 29.61
C VAL A 465 18.65 16.99 28.60
N ARG A 466 19.98 16.78 28.60
CA ARG A 466 20.88 17.43 27.64
C ARG A 466 20.51 17.08 26.19
N ALA A 467 20.26 15.81 25.89
CA ALA A 467 19.88 15.36 24.56
C ALA A 467 18.53 15.93 24.11
N GLY A 468 17.54 15.97 25.02
CA GLY A 468 16.22 16.54 24.76
C GLY A 468 16.28 18.05 24.50
N ALA A 469 17.04 18.79 25.31
CA ALA A 469 17.23 20.23 25.14
C ALA A 469 17.88 20.55 23.79
N LEU A 470 18.96 19.84 23.43
CA LEU A 470 19.65 20.03 22.15
C LEU A 470 18.75 19.71 20.96
N THR A 471 17.94 18.65 21.06
CA THR A 471 16.97 18.29 20.01
C THR A 471 15.95 19.41 19.79
N LEU A 472 15.44 20.01 20.87
CA LEU A 472 14.46 21.10 20.77
C LEU A 472 15.09 22.40 20.25
N LEU A 473 16.31 22.74 20.70
CA LEU A 473 17.06 23.87 20.16
C LEU A 473 17.27 23.70 18.66
N ALA A 474 17.74 22.54 18.21
CA ALA A 474 17.98 22.25 16.79
C ALA A 474 16.72 22.31 15.92
N ARG A 475 15.54 22.04 16.49
CA ARG A 475 14.27 22.07 15.76
C ARG A 475 13.61 23.45 15.72
N HIS A 476 13.85 24.30 16.71
CA HIS A 476 13.04 25.50 16.92
C HIS A 476 13.83 26.80 17.01
N HIS A 477 15.11 26.77 17.40
CA HIS A 477 15.88 27.97 17.73
C HIS A 477 17.23 28.06 17.01
N GLY A 478 17.80 26.94 16.56
CA GLY A 478 19.11 26.89 15.93
C GLY A 478 20.23 27.09 16.96
N PRO A 479 20.77 26.02 17.58
CA PRO A 479 21.85 26.15 18.56
C PRO A 479 23.13 26.62 17.88
N ALA A 480 24.00 27.32 18.61
CA ALA A 480 25.29 27.73 18.10
C ALA A 480 26.10 26.49 17.65
N PRO A 481 26.76 26.53 16.48
CA PRO A 481 27.58 25.42 15.99
C PRO A 481 28.64 25.00 17.01
N ASP A 482 29.37 25.96 17.60
CA ASP A 482 30.43 25.69 18.58
C ASP A 482 29.90 24.97 19.83
N GLU A 483 28.77 25.43 20.37
CA GLU A 483 28.13 24.78 21.52
C GLU A 483 27.68 23.36 21.19
N THR A 484 27.22 23.13 19.95
CA THR A 484 26.77 21.81 19.48
C THR A 484 27.95 20.87 19.21
N LEU A 485 29.06 21.38 18.67
CA LEU A 485 30.29 20.63 18.41
C LEU A 485 30.88 20.08 19.72
N LEU A 486 30.89 20.87 20.79
CA LEU A 486 31.30 20.42 22.12
C LEU A 486 30.48 19.21 22.64
N ARG A 487 29.25 19.03 22.15
CA ARG A 487 28.35 17.94 22.58
C ARG A 487 28.55 16.64 21.82
N LEU A 488 29.33 16.66 20.74
CA LEU A 488 29.76 15.42 20.10
C LEU A 488 30.67 14.60 21.02
N ASP A 489 31.43 15.28 21.89
CA ASP A 489 32.34 14.66 22.86
C ASP A 489 31.67 14.40 24.23
N ASP A 490 30.34 14.51 24.31
CA ASP A 490 29.59 14.18 25.53
C ASP A 490 29.75 12.68 25.87
N PRO A 491 29.96 12.30 27.15
CA PRO A 491 30.13 10.90 27.53
C PRO A 491 28.89 10.04 27.24
N SER A 492 27.71 10.66 27.10
CA SER A 492 26.51 9.94 26.70
C SER A 492 26.38 9.82 25.17
N PRO A 493 26.30 8.61 24.61
CA PRO A 493 26.11 8.41 23.18
C PRO A 493 24.79 9.01 22.66
N GLY A 494 23.77 9.14 23.52
CA GLY A 494 22.50 9.76 23.17
C GLY A 494 22.62 11.27 22.93
N VAL A 495 23.45 11.96 23.72
CA VAL A 495 23.71 13.39 23.56
C VAL A 495 24.57 13.63 22.32
N ALA A 496 25.62 12.84 22.13
CA ALA A 496 26.47 12.89 20.92
C ALA A 496 25.65 12.63 19.64
N ALA A 497 24.71 11.68 19.67
CA ALA A 497 23.81 11.41 18.55
C ALA A 497 22.85 12.59 18.28
N ALA A 498 22.31 13.23 19.31
CA ALA A 498 21.48 14.42 19.17
C ALA A 498 22.28 15.61 18.59
N ALA A 499 23.53 15.79 19.02
CA ALA A 499 24.44 16.81 18.50
C ALA A 499 24.78 16.58 17.03
N ALA A 500 25.14 15.33 16.67
CA ALA A 500 25.38 14.98 15.28
C ALA A 500 24.14 15.24 14.42
N GLU A 501 22.96 14.84 14.88
CA GLU A 501 21.70 15.07 14.18
C GLU A 501 21.34 16.56 14.05
N ALA A 502 21.72 17.40 15.01
CA ALA A 502 21.60 18.86 14.90
C ALA A 502 22.52 19.43 13.82
N LEU A 503 23.82 19.10 13.86
CA LEU A 503 24.82 19.59 12.89
C LEU A 503 24.56 19.10 11.47
N ARG A 504 24.01 17.89 11.29
CA ARG A 504 23.59 17.38 9.98
C ARG A 504 22.47 18.18 9.33
N ARG A 505 21.71 18.98 10.09
CA ARG A 505 20.71 19.91 9.52
C ARG A 505 21.35 21.18 8.97
N THR A 506 22.47 21.60 9.54
CA THR A 506 23.22 22.81 9.13
C THR A 506 24.70 22.48 8.85
N PRO A 507 24.98 21.56 7.90
CA PRO A 507 26.34 21.12 7.62
C PRO A 507 27.25 22.23 7.05
N GLY A 508 26.66 23.35 6.59
CA GLY A 508 27.40 24.54 6.16
C GLY A 508 28.09 25.26 7.32
N ASP A 509 27.55 25.16 8.53
CA ASP A 509 28.03 25.93 9.69
C ASP A 509 29.21 25.26 10.41
N VAL A 510 29.58 24.04 10.01
CA VAL A 510 30.75 23.33 10.56
C VAL A 510 32.03 23.96 9.98
N PRO A 511 32.96 24.45 10.80
CA PRO A 511 34.25 24.95 10.32
C PRO A 511 35.10 23.88 9.62
N ASP A 512 36.01 24.29 8.75
CA ASP A 512 36.83 23.37 7.95
C ASP A 512 37.86 22.58 8.80
N ASP A 513 38.45 23.21 9.81
CA ASP A 513 39.31 22.57 10.81
C ASP A 513 38.56 21.48 11.58
N GLU A 514 37.31 21.75 11.94
CA GLU A 514 36.46 20.78 12.62
C GLU A 514 36.03 19.64 11.68
N LEU A 515 35.72 19.92 10.42
CA LEU A 515 35.47 18.88 9.42
C LEU A 515 36.65 17.90 9.30
N LEU A 516 37.88 18.42 9.30
CA LEU A 516 39.08 17.58 9.30
C LEU A 516 39.14 16.70 10.56
N ARG A 517 38.90 17.27 11.75
CA ARG A 517 38.84 16.50 13.01
C ARG A 517 37.82 15.37 12.91
N LEU A 518 36.57 15.70 12.56
CA LEU A 518 35.42 14.80 12.51
C LEU A 518 35.57 13.67 11.47
N SER A 519 36.37 13.88 10.42
CA SER A 519 36.65 12.88 9.39
C SER A 519 37.64 11.77 9.83
N SER A 520 38.23 11.88 11.02
CA SER A 520 39.16 10.87 11.53
C SER A 520 38.48 9.50 11.67
N PRO A 521 39.04 8.42 11.07
CA PRO A 521 38.47 7.07 11.18
C PRO A 521 38.42 6.53 12.62
N ARG A 522 39.21 7.12 13.53
CA ARG A 522 39.31 6.72 14.94
C ARG A 522 38.21 7.31 15.81
N LEU A 523 37.51 8.35 15.34
CA LEU A 523 36.43 8.97 16.11
C LEU A 523 35.15 8.12 16.08
N PRO A 524 34.24 8.29 17.07
CA PRO A 524 32.95 7.62 17.08
C PRO A 524 32.09 7.88 15.84
N HIS A 525 31.08 7.03 15.63
CA HIS A 525 30.16 7.13 14.49
C HIS A 525 29.49 8.49 14.37
N ALA A 526 29.08 9.09 15.50
CA ALA A 526 28.41 10.39 15.54
C ALA A 526 29.22 11.48 14.81
N HIS A 527 30.52 11.60 15.13
CA HIS A 527 31.45 12.55 14.52
C HIS A 527 31.59 12.34 13.02
N ARG A 528 31.91 11.10 12.61
CA ARG A 528 32.13 10.76 11.19
C ARG A 528 30.87 10.94 10.35
N SER A 529 29.70 10.75 10.96
CA SER A 529 28.41 10.97 10.31
C SER A 529 28.12 12.45 10.01
N VAL A 530 28.65 13.38 10.83
CA VAL A 530 28.57 14.83 10.57
C VAL A 530 29.50 15.19 9.42
N ALA A 531 30.75 14.72 9.43
CA ALA A 531 31.69 14.94 8.33
C ALA A 531 31.13 14.46 6.99
N ALA A 532 30.53 13.26 6.97
CA ALA A 532 29.86 12.74 5.78
C ALA A 532 28.68 13.63 5.31
N ALA A 533 27.90 14.20 6.23
CA ALA A 533 26.82 15.11 5.88
C ALA A 533 27.34 16.41 5.26
N CYS A 534 28.46 16.95 5.75
CA CYS A 534 29.15 18.09 5.13
C CYS A 534 29.55 17.81 3.68
N LEU A 535 30.07 16.62 3.40
CA LEU A 535 30.40 16.19 2.04
C LEU A 535 29.15 16.02 1.17
N ALA A 536 28.09 15.41 1.71
CA ALA A 536 26.82 15.24 1.00
C ALA A 536 26.13 16.58 0.67
N ALA A 537 26.31 17.58 1.51
CA ALA A 537 25.83 18.95 1.29
C ALA A 537 26.60 19.69 0.18
N GLY A 538 27.62 19.07 -0.41
CA GLY A 538 28.35 19.60 -1.56
C GLY A 538 29.52 20.51 -1.20
N ARG A 539 30.05 20.41 0.03
CA ARG A 539 31.27 21.12 0.43
C ARG A 539 32.45 20.74 -0.50
N ARG A 540 33.24 21.72 -0.90
CA ARG A 540 34.38 21.57 -1.83
C ARG A 540 35.66 22.11 -1.20
N GLY A 541 36.78 21.94 -1.90
CA GLY A 541 38.09 22.40 -1.44
C GLY A 541 39.02 21.26 -1.01
N PRO A 542 40.30 21.57 -0.72
CA PRO A 542 41.30 20.59 -0.31
C PRO A 542 40.90 19.88 1.00
N VAL A 543 40.29 20.60 1.94
CA VAL A 543 39.80 20.06 3.22
C VAL A 543 38.71 19.00 3.00
N ALA A 544 37.71 19.29 2.17
CA ALA A 544 36.65 18.34 1.84
C ALA A 544 37.20 17.10 1.11
N ALA A 545 38.21 17.27 0.25
CA ALA A 545 38.85 16.16 -0.46
C ALA A 545 39.56 15.21 0.52
N LEU A 546 40.34 15.75 1.46
CA LEU A 546 41.00 14.96 2.50
C LEU A 546 39.99 14.25 3.42
N ALA A 547 38.94 14.95 3.85
CA ALA A 547 37.87 14.36 4.67
C ALA A 547 37.18 13.19 3.94
N ALA A 548 36.92 13.32 2.63
CA ALA A 548 36.35 12.26 1.82
C ALA A 548 37.29 11.05 1.69
N LEU A 549 38.60 11.29 1.53
CA LEU A 549 39.60 10.22 1.48
C LEU A 549 39.70 9.46 2.80
N ARG A 550 39.70 10.14 3.94
CA ARG A 550 39.73 9.50 5.27
C ARG A 550 38.53 8.58 5.51
N LEU A 551 37.35 8.96 5.04
CA LEU A 551 36.10 8.21 5.22
C LEU A 551 35.80 7.18 4.11
N ALA A 552 36.68 7.05 3.10
CA ALA A 552 36.44 6.21 1.93
C ALA A 552 36.37 4.70 2.22
N ASP A 553 36.87 4.27 3.38
CA ASP A 553 36.83 2.90 3.90
C ASP A 553 36.06 2.80 5.24
N ASP A 554 35.16 3.75 5.53
CA ASP A 554 34.38 3.72 6.76
C ASP A 554 33.60 2.40 6.94
N VAL A 555 33.46 1.94 8.18
CA VAL A 555 32.69 0.75 8.54
C VAL A 555 31.21 0.93 8.14
N ASP A 556 30.63 2.12 8.31
CA ASP A 556 29.25 2.39 7.93
C ASP A 556 29.12 2.51 6.39
N PRO A 557 28.30 1.65 5.74
CA PRO A 557 28.14 1.65 4.29
C PRO A 557 27.55 2.95 3.72
N ARG A 558 26.82 3.74 4.53
CA ARG A 558 26.26 5.02 4.11
C ARG A 558 27.33 6.11 4.10
N ILE A 559 28.13 6.20 5.18
CA ILE A 559 29.26 7.14 5.27
C ILE A 559 30.26 6.85 4.14
N ARG A 560 30.65 5.58 4.00
CA ARG A 560 31.58 5.13 2.96
C ARG A 560 31.13 5.51 1.56
N ARG A 561 29.84 5.34 1.27
CA ARG A 561 29.25 5.69 -0.03
C ARG A 561 29.32 7.20 -0.28
N THR A 562 28.89 8.01 0.68
CA THR A 562 28.95 9.47 0.57
C THR A 562 30.38 9.97 0.38
N ALA A 563 31.33 9.41 1.14
CA ALA A 563 32.74 9.74 1.04
C ALA A 563 33.31 9.41 -0.34
N ARG A 564 33.06 8.21 -0.88
CA ARG A 564 33.51 7.81 -2.23
C ARG A 564 32.90 8.68 -3.32
N ASP A 565 31.61 9.01 -3.22
CA ASP A 565 30.96 9.94 -4.16
C ASP A 565 31.62 11.34 -4.09
N GLY A 566 32.00 11.78 -2.88
CA GLY A 566 32.77 13.00 -2.64
C GLY A 566 34.18 12.96 -3.25
N VAL A 567 34.95 11.87 -3.05
CA VAL A 567 36.28 11.69 -3.67
C VAL A 567 36.17 11.82 -5.18
N LEU A 568 35.21 11.13 -5.81
CA LEU A 568 35.01 11.21 -7.27
C LEU A 568 34.67 12.61 -7.77
N SER A 569 33.98 13.41 -6.95
CA SER A 569 33.58 14.78 -7.27
C SER A 569 34.68 15.82 -7.03
N LEU A 570 35.72 15.48 -6.26
CA LEU A 570 36.82 16.39 -5.88
C LEU A 570 38.18 15.96 -6.47
N PHE A 571 38.29 14.75 -7.04
CA PHE A 571 39.54 14.22 -7.57
C PHE A 571 40.15 15.12 -8.65
N GLY A 572 41.40 15.56 -8.45
CA GLY A 572 42.15 16.39 -9.39
C GLY A 572 41.75 17.87 -9.45
N THR A 573 40.87 18.33 -8.56
CA THR A 573 40.33 19.71 -8.61
C THR A 573 41.02 20.71 -7.67
N HIS A 574 41.80 20.26 -6.69
CA HIS A 574 42.43 21.13 -5.69
C HIS A 574 43.84 20.61 -5.33
N ALA A 575 44.82 21.51 -5.23
CA ALA A 575 46.14 21.19 -4.69
C ALA A 575 46.05 21.02 -3.17
N PRO A 576 46.72 20.02 -2.57
CA PRO A 576 46.68 19.83 -1.13
C PRO A 576 47.39 20.97 -0.40
N ASP A 577 46.81 21.41 0.72
CA ASP A 577 47.45 22.38 1.62
C ASP A 577 48.71 21.78 2.26
N SER A 578 49.71 22.61 2.49
CA SER A 578 51.05 22.26 3.00
C SER A 578 51.02 21.41 4.27
N SER A 579 50.06 21.66 5.18
CA SER A 579 49.96 20.97 6.47
C SER A 579 49.48 19.51 6.39
N HIS A 580 48.77 19.13 5.32
CA HIS A 580 48.25 17.77 5.13
C HIS A 580 48.62 17.16 3.77
N ALA A 581 49.61 17.72 3.08
CA ALA A 581 50.00 17.30 1.74
C ALA A 581 50.48 15.84 1.68
N SER A 582 51.31 15.41 2.65
CA SER A 582 51.82 14.05 2.70
C SER A 582 50.70 13.00 2.92
N GLU A 583 49.78 13.27 3.85
CA GLU A 583 48.64 12.38 4.11
C GLU A 583 47.69 12.31 2.90
N THR A 584 47.40 13.46 2.29
CA THR A 584 46.53 13.52 1.12
C THR A 584 47.14 12.76 -0.05
N ALA A 585 48.45 12.90 -0.30
CA ALA A 585 49.17 12.17 -1.34
C ALA A 585 49.12 10.66 -1.08
N SER A 586 49.41 10.22 0.14
CA SER A 586 49.38 8.80 0.51
C SER A 586 47.99 8.17 0.34
N LEU A 587 46.93 8.84 0.80
CA LEU A 587 45.55 8.34 0.62
C LEU A 587 45.12 8.37 -0.84
N THR A 588 45.55 9.38 -1.61
CA THR A 588 45.27 9.47 -3.05
C THR A 588 45.92 8.33 -3.80
N GLU A 589 47.20 8.04 -3.53
CA GLU A 589 47.92 6.90 -4.11
C GLU A 589 47.26 5.58 -3.75
N ARG A 590 46.89 5.39 -2.48
CA ARG A 590 46.16 4.20 -2.00
C ARG A 590 44.86 3.96 -2.76
N TYR A 591 44.07 5.00 -3.01
CA TYR A 591 42.73 4.86 -3.62
C TYR A 591 42.69 5.06 -5.14
N ALA A 592 43.78 5.51 -5.77
CA ALA A 592 43.84 5.70 -7.23
C ALA A 592 43.40 4.45 -8.03
N PRO A 593 43.79 3.21 -7.66
CA PRO A 593 43.32 2.00 -8.35
C PRO A 593 41.81 1.71 -8.19
N GLU A 594 41.17 2.25 -7.15
CA GLU A 594 39.77 1.99 -6.80
C GLU A 594 38.78 2.92 -7.53
N LEU A 595 39.23 4.09 -8.00
CA LEU A 595 38.37 5.10 -8.62
C LEU A 595 37.53 4.57 -9.79
N PRO A 596 38.05 3.73 -10.72
CA PRO A 596 37.24 3.17 -11.81
C PRO A 596 36.10 2.27 -11.30
N HIS A 597 36.29 1.58 -10.17
CA HIS A 597 35.25 0.75 -9.57
C HIS A 597 34.16 1.63 -8.94
N TRP A 598 34.54 2.65 -8.19
CA TRP A 598 33.58 3.57 -7.57
C TRP A 598 32.76 4.35 -8.62
N ARG A 599 33.38 4.79 -9.73
CA ARG A 599 32.65 5.44 -10.84
C ARG A 599 31.57 4.53 -11.43
N ARG A 600 31.91 3.25 -11.68
CA ARG A 600 30.96 2.25 -12.21
C ARG A 600 29.81 1.99 -11.24
N ASP A 601 30.08 1.86 -9.94
CA ASP A 601 29.04 1.70 -8.93
C ASP A 601 28.08 2.91 -8.89
N ARG A 602 28.63 4.13 -8.85
CA ARG A 602 27.86 5.38 -8.87
C ARG A 602 26.95 5.44 -10.10
N GLN A 603 27.47 5.16 -11.29
CA GLN A 603 26.68 5.15 -12.54
C GLN A 603 25.54 4.13 -12.52
N ARG A 604 25.78 2.90 -12.03
CA ARG A 604 24.72 1.88 -11.89
C ARG A 604 23.61 2.35 -10.97
N ARG A 605 23.94 2.98 -9.83
CA ARG A 605 22.97 3.53 -8.89
C ARG A 605 22.10 4.62 -9.52
N TYR A 606 22.70 5.58 -10.23
CA TYR A 606 21.93 6.62 -10.93
C TYR A 606 21.05 6.07 -12.05
N ALA A 607 21.51 5.04 -12.77
CA ALA A 607 20.71 4.37 -13.79
C ALA A 607 19.50 3.63 -13.19
N ALA A 608 19.65 3.02 -12.01
CA ALA A 608 18.54 2.36 -11.30
C ALA A 608 17.51 3.37 -10.77
N ALA A 609 17.96 4.49 -10.19
CA ALA A 609 17.09 5.54 -9.66
C ALA A 609 16.28 6.29 -10.74
N ARG A 610 16.69 6.22 -12.02
CA ARG A 610 15.94 6.76 -13.16
C ARG A 610 14.86 5.81 -13.71
N ARG A 611 14.86 4.54 -13.29
CA ARG A 611 13.94 3.49 -13.79
C ARG A 611 12.83 3.10 -12.81
N GLY A 612 12.94 3.51 -11.54
CA GLY A 612 11.90 3.36 -10.52
C GLY A 612 11.30 4.71 -10.20
#